data_AF-A0A6M0BSZ3-F1
#
_entry.id   AF-A0A6M0BSZ3-F1
#
_cell.length_a   1.000
_cell.length_b   1.000
_cell.length_c   1.000
_cell.angle_alpha   90.00
_cell.angle_beta   90.00
_cell.angle_gamma   90.00
#
_symmetry.space_group_name_H-M   'P 1'
#
loop_
_entity.id
_entity.type
_entity.pdbx_description
1 polymer ?
#
loop_
_entity_poly.entity_id
_entity_poly.type
_entity_poly.pdbx_seq_one_letter_code
_entity_poly.pdbx_strand_id
1 'polypeptide(L)'
;EYWLSRKVFSLDTKTQQIMQKPITEIHPNGVRDVWEITTRTNRKIKATNDHLFYTVLGWKPLKDFSVGDRLGLPKKIPINHGSEISDAQIKLTAYLIGDGHLSTKSFSCSYFCNSDAELIADFNRCTEELFGSLAPIDQQLHQGKKSVTYVRIGFLSAFNHWVDNHLKLANSRDKEIPDWVFYLSKSQLQLFLGILWSTDGSRDVAYNVRTNKTIGYTEYNSTSEVLVRQIQHLLLRLGIVSLFNIKKIKYQGKPYLSYQVQITGREDMLKFCELIQPYLSSYKKELCQSCYLVIQDIEFLRLIRNGSFSSFLFSGTRITNSYSLLPTPYSLREKNQSKHCLPPEILTLIAEAKKASGMTWTEIDKAVGVCRGTMSSGLNFQNTPTRSLSRYKVNNFATAFVDEDLKAIANSEVFWDEITSIEYIGKEEVFDLTISETHNFIANDFIVHNCMGKKKVSEMEKHREIFIDGATQRGVHSAVAQDLFEQMIKFAEYCLAYETEIMTVEYGAIPIGKIVEDKIECTVYTVDKNGYIYTQPIAQWHNRGMQEVYEYSLEDGTVIRATPEHKFMTEDGQMLPIDEIFERNLDLKCLGNIAQWNFPIVS
;
A
#
# COMPACT_ATOMS: atom_id res chain seq x y z
N GLU A 1 -18.73 -16.26 1.40
CA GLU A 1 -18.30 -17.52 0.76
C GLU A 1 -17.64 -17.33 -0.61
N TYR A 2 -18.24 -16.64 -1.59
CA TYR A 2 -17.68 -16.45 -2.95
C TYR A 2 -16.19 -16.02 -3.02
N TRP A 3 -15.75 -15.22 -2.06
CA TRP A 3 -14.39 -14.69 -1.97
C TRP A 3 -13.38 -15.59 -1.25
N LEU A 4 -13.85 -16.57 -0.47
CA LEU A 4 -12.96 -17.51 0.22
C LEU A 4 -12.19 -18.35 -0.80
N SER A 5 -10.94 -18.71 -0.50
CA SER A 5 -9.99 -19.40 -1.37
C SER A 5 -9.51 -18.63 -2.61
N ARG A 6 -10.16 -17.51 -2.97
CA ARG A 6 -9.66 -16.64 -4.04
C ARG A 6 -8.34 -16.01 -3.63
N LYS A 7 -7.45 -15.84 -4.60
CA LYS A 7 -6.10 -15.35 -4.34
C LYS A 7 -6.05 -13.83 -4.38
N VAL A 8 -5.37 -13.24 -3.40
CA VAL A 8 -4.94 -11.84 -3.39
C VAL A 8 -3.42 -11.77 -3.42
N PHE A 9 -2.88 -10.59 -3.73
CA PHE A 9 -1.45 -10.37 -3.66
C PHE A 9 -1.02 -10.04 -2.22
N SER A 10 0.13 -10.58 -1.82
CA SER A 10 0.74 -10.44 -0.51
C SER A 10 2.26 -10.38 -0.63
N LEU A 11 2.92 -9.73 0.34
CA LEU A 11 4.37 -9.69 0.48
C LEU A 11 4.86 -10.85 1.34
N ASP A 12 5.81 -11.63 0.83
CA ASP A 12 6.63 -12.48 1.70
C ASP A 12 7.71 -11.60 2.36
N THR A 13 7.62 -11.41 3.68
CA THR A 13 8.53 -10.53 4.42
C THR A 13 9.94 -11.10 4.57
N LYS A 14 10.17 -12.39 4.29
CA LYS A 14 11.52 -12.98 4.26
C LYS A 14 12.17 -12.76 2.91
N THR A 15 11.49 -13.14 1.83
CA THR A 15 12.06 -13.04 0.47
C THR A 15 11.92 -11.64 -0.13
N GLN A 16 11.08 -10.79 0.47
CA GLN A 16 10.70 -9.46 -0.01
C GLN A 16 10.09 -9.47 -1.42
N GLN A 17 9.48 -10.60 -1.82
CA GLN A 17 8.83 -10.80 -3.11
C GLN A 17 7.30 -10.77 -2.96
N ILE A 18 6.60 -10.31 -4.00
CA ILE A 18 5.14 -10.32 -4.02
C ILE A 18 4.65 -11.63 -4.62
N MET A 19 3.70 -12.26 -3.92
CA MET A 19 3.13 -13.53 -4.32
C MET A 19 1.61 -13.53 -4.15
N GLN A 20 0.97 -14.58 -4.65
CA GLN A 20 -0.47 -14.76 -4.51
C GLN A 20 -0.77 -15.74 -3.38
N LYS A 21 -1.69 -15.37 -2.49
CA LYS A 21 -2.14 -16.20 -1.36
C LYS A 21 -3.67 -16.19 -1.25
N PRO A 22 -4.29 -17.31 -0.85
CA PRO A 22 -5.74 -17.40 -0.74
C PRO A 22 -6.25 -16.58 0.45
N ILE A 23 -7.45 -16.00 0.29
CA ILE A 23 -8.24 -15.47 1.39
C ILE A 23 -8.78 -16.65 2.19
N THR A 24 -8.46 -16.71 3.48
CA THR A 24 -8.99 -17.73 4.40
C THR A 24 -10.19 -17.22 5.17
N GLU A 25 -10.25 -15.92 5.49
CA GLU A 25 -11.36 -15.31 6.22
C GLU A 25 -11.61 -13.86 5.79
N ILE A 26 -12.82 -13.36 6.07
CA ILE A 26 -13.26 -11.99 5.76
C ILE A 26 -13.92 -11.44 7.01
N HIS A 27 -13.49 -10.27 7.46
CA HIS A 27 -13.89 -9.65 8.72
C HIS A 27 -14.58 -8.32 8.49
N PRO A 28 -15.92 -8.25 8.60
CA PRO A 28 -16.61 -6.98 8.74
C PRO A 28 -16.35 -6.43 10.15
N ASN A 29 -15.64 -5.31 10.26
CA ASN A 29 -15.18 -4.74 11.54
C ASN A 29 -16.05 -3.58 12.05
N GLY A 30 -17.22 -3.41 11.43
CA GLY A 30 -18.21 -2.39 11.76
C GLY A 30 -17.76 -0.99 11.39
N VAL A 31 -18.40 0.01 11.99
CA VAL A 31 -18.08 1.43 11.78
C VAL A 31 -16.93 1.83 12.70
N ARG A 32 -15.86 2.38 12.13
CA ARG A 32 -14.67 2.84 12.86
C ARG A 32 -14.27 4.24 12.42
N ASP A 33 -13.48 4.91 13.24
CA ASP A 33 -12.76 6.13 12.85
C ASP A 33 -11.69 5.81 11.80
N VAL A 34 -11.65 6.60 10.73
CA VAL A 34 -10.81 6.35 9.55
C VAL A 34 -9.99 7.59 9.20
N TRP A 35 -8.76 7.33 8.76
CA TRP A 35 -7.82 8.30 8.24
C TRP A 35 -7.46 7.97 6.79
N GLU A 36 -7.36 8.99 5.95
CA GLU A 36 -6.83 8.89 4.58
C GLU A 36 -5.33 9.25 4.59
N ILE A 37 -4.51 8.33 4.07
CA ILE A 37 -3.09 8.55 3.80
C ILE A 37 -2.94 8.90 2.32
N THR A 38 -2.24 9.99 2.01
CA THR A 38 -1.80 10.28 0.63
C THR A 38 -0.28 10.23 0.55
N THR A 39 0.26 9.41 -0.36
CA THR A 39 1.70 9.33 -0.61
C THR A 39 2.15 10.28 -1.73
N ARG A 40 3.47 10.45 -1.88
CA ARG A 40 4.08 11.30 -2.90
C ARG A 40 3.78 10.84 -4.33
N THR A 41 3.55 9.55 -4.58
CA THR A 41 3.03 9.07 -5.88
C THR A 41 1.51 9.24 -6.04
N ASN A 42 0.86 10.01 -5.15
CA ASN A 42 -0.59 10.25 -5.06
C ASN A 42 -1.42 8.97 -4.88
N ARG A 43 -0.83 7.95 -4.25
CA ARG A 43 -1.58 6.76 -3.83
C ARG A 43 -2.31 7.07 -2.55
N LYS A 44 -3.52 6.54 -2.44
CA LYS A 44 -4.43 6.84 -1.35
C LYS A 44 -4.99 5.57 -0.75
N ILE A 45 -5.00 5.51 0.57
CA ILE A 45 -5.67 4.46 1.32
C ILE A 45 -6.36 5.05 2.54
N LYS A 46 -7.53 4.50 2.85
CA LYS A 46 -8.29 4.78 4.05
C LYS A 46 -8.10 3.62 5.03
N ALA A 47 -7.72 3.90 6.26
CA ALA A 47 -7.51 2.88 7.28
C ALA A 47 -7.76 3.41 8.69
N THR A 48 -7.93 2.50 9.65
CA THR A 48 -8.00 2.84 11.07
C THR A 48 -6.61 3.17 11.63
N ASN A 49 -6.56 3.95 12.70
CA ASN A 49 -5.30 4.40 13.30
C ASN A 49 -4.41 3.26 13.85
N ASP A 50 -4.99 2.09 14.15
CA ASP A 50 -4.28 0.91 14.61
C ASP A 50 -3.85 -0.03 13.48
N HIS A 51 -4.26 0.24 12.23
CA HIS A 51 -3.92 -0.59 11.09
C HIS A 51 -2.42 -0.52 10.77
N LEU A 52 -1.79 -1.67 10.53
CA LEU A 52 -0.34 -1.77 10.35
C LEU A 52 0.05 -1.63 8.87
N PHE A 53 1.05 -0.80 8.63
CA PHE A 53 1.69 -0.60 7.33
C PHE A 53 3.15 -1.06 7.37
N TYR A 54 3.61 -1.59 6.24
CA TYR A 54 4.96 -2.12 6.14
C TYR A 54 6.01 -0.99 6.05
N THR A 55 7.11 -1.10 6.77
CA THR A 55 8.28 -0.20 6.69
C THR A 55 9.55 -1.02 6.43
N VAL A 56 10.70 -0.38 6.17
CA VAL A 56 11.97 -1.12 6.01
C VAL A 56 12.39 -1.86 7.29
N LEU A 57 11.91 -1.43 8.46
CA LEU A 57 12.17 -2.06 9.76
C LEU A 57 11.04 -3.00 10.21
N GLY A 58 10.04 -3.24 9.36
CA GLY A 58 8.86 -4.06 9.69
C GLY A 58 7.58 -3.25 9.87
N TRP A 59 6.60 -3.83 10.54
CA TRP A 59 5.24 -3.29 10.64
C TRP A 59 5.15 -2.14 11.65
N LYS A 60 4.42 -1.09 11.27
CA LYS A 60 4.17 0.10 12.09
C LYS A 60 2.70 0.49 12.01
N PRO A 61 2.00 0.82 13.12
CA PRO A 61 0.61 1.25 13.06
C PRO A 61 0.46 2.67 12.53
N LEU A 62 -0.66 2.95 11.87
CA LEU A 62 -0.94 4.26 11.25
C LEU A 62 -0.73 5.44 12.21
N LYS A 63 -1.22 5.33 13.45
CA LYS A 63 -1.10 6.37 14.48
C LYS A 63 0.32 6.80 14.81
N ASP A 64 1.32 5.95 14.52
CA ASP A 64 2.72 6.25 14.80
C ASP A 64 3.42 6.91 13.59
N PHE A 65 2.75 6.99 12.43
CA PHE A 65 3.29 7.68 11.26
C PHE A 65 3.10 9.19 11.35
N SER A 66 4.09 9.90 10.81
CA SER A 66 4.03 11.34 10.58
C SER A 66 4.21 11.67 9.09
N VAL A 67 3.76 12.85 8.66
CA VAL A 67 4.06 13.36 7.31
C VAL A 67 5.58 13.43 7.11
N GLY A 68 6.06 12.90 6.00
CA GLY A 68 7.48 12.71 5.71
C GLY A 68 8.03 11.31 6.04
N ASP A 69 7.32 10.52 6.85
CA ASP A 69 7.65 9.10 7.03
C ASP A 69 7.43 8.33 5.71
N ARG A 70 8.07 7.17 5.61
CA ARG A 70 7.98 6.31 4.43
C ARG A 70 7.38 4.96 4.78
N LEU A 71 6.47 4.49 3.93
CA LEU A 71 5.90 3.15 4.02
C LEU A 71 6.15 2.37 2.72
N GLY A 72 6.10 1.05 2.81
CA GLY A 72 6.36 0.12 1.73
C GLY A 72 5.14 -0.10 0.85
N LEU A 73 5.32 0.10 -0.45
CA LEU A 73 4.32 -0.16 -1.49
C LEU A 73 4.91 -1.13 -2.52
N PRO A 74 4.08 -1.88 -3.26
CA PRO A 74 4.55 -2.73 -4.34
C PRO A 74 5.31 -1.93 -5.39
N LYS A 75 6.49 -2.41 -5.77
CA LYS A 75 7.27 -1.91 -6.91
C LYS A 75 6.85 -2.58 -8.22
N LYS A 76 6.22 -3.75 -8.12
CA LYS A 76 5.66 -4.53 -9.22
C LYS A 76 4.53 -5.40 -8.69
N ILE A 77 3.48 -5.59 -9.47
CA ILE A 77 2.46 -6.60 -9.16
C ILE A 77 2.52 -7.71 -10.22
N PRO A 78 2.78 -8.98 -9.85
CA PRO A 78 3.00 -10.06 -10.80
C PRO A 78 1.85 -10.28 -11.80
N ILE A 79 2.20 -10.66 -13.03
CA ILE A 79 1.26 -11.12 -14.07
C ILE A 79 1.63 -12.58 -14.38
N ASN A 80 0.86 -13.50 -13.82
CA ASN A 80 1.16 -14.94 -13.87
C ASN A 80 0.07 -15.74 -14.61
N HIS A 81 -0.63 -15.08 -15.55
CA HIS A 81 -1.72 -15.69 -16.33
C HIS A 81 -1.56 -15.37 -17.82
N GLY A 82 -2.11 -16.27 -18.65
CA GLY A 82 -2.42 -15.99 -20.05
C GLY A 82 -3.80 -15.38 -20.19
N SER A 83 -4.11 -14.87 -21.37
CA SER A 83 -5.45 -14.41 -21.74
C SER A 83 -5.72 -14.71 -23.21
N GLU A 84 -6.95 -15.13 -23.50
CA GLU A 84 -7.42 -15.50 -24.85
C GLU A 84 -8.04 -14.31 -25.60
N ILE A 85 -7.99 -13.11 -25.01
CA ILE A 85 -8.51 -11.90 -25.65
C ILE A 85 -7.68 -11.57 -26.90
N SER A 86 -8.33 -11.37 -28.03
CA SER A 86 -7.64 -11.07 -29.29
C SER A 86 -6.95 -9.71 -29.28
N ASP A 87 -5.84 -9.60 -30.02
CA ASP A 87 -5.13 -8.34 -30.22
C ASP A 87 -6.04 -7.26 -30.82
N ALA A 88 -6.93 -7.63 -31.74
CA ALA A 88 -7.89 -6.71 -32.34
C ALA A 88 -8.83 -6.09 -31.29
N GLN A 89 -9.36 -6.90 -30.35
CA GLN A 89 -10.19 -6.40 -29.26
C GLN A 89 -9.41 -5.47 -28.32
N ILE A 90 -8.18 -5.83 -27.99
CA ILE A 90 -7.29 -5.01 -27.14
C ILE A 90 -7.01 -3.65 -27.78
N LYS A 91 -6.58 -3.68 -29.05
CA LYS A 91 -6.27 -2.49 -29.85
C LYS A 91 -7.49 -1.60 -30.00
N LEU A 92 -8.62 -2.16 -30.46
CA LEU A 92 -9.86 -1.41 -30.67
C LEU A 92 -10.29 -0.70 -29.37
N THR A 93 -10.20 -1.40 -28.24
CA THR A 93 -10.50 -0.84 -26.92
C THR A 93 -9.56 0.31 -26.54
N ALA A 94 -8.24 0.12 -26.70
CA ALA A 94 -7.25 1.15 -26.38
C ALA A 94 -7.46 2.41 -27.23
N TYR A 95 -7.71 2.26 -28.54
CA TYR A 95 -8.01 3.38 -29.43
C TYR A 95 -9.29 4.13 -29.02
N LEU A 96 -10.35 3.40 -28.65
CA LEU A 96 -11.61 4.01 -28.23
C LEU A 96 -11.48 4.75 -26.89
N ILE A 97 -10.66 4.24 -25.97
CA ILE A 97 -10.37 4.91 -24.69
C ILE A 97 -9.57 6.20 -24.90
N GLY A 98 -8.57 6.18 -25.78
CA GLY A 98 -7.77 7.37 -26.14
C GLY A 98 -8.58 8.39 -26.95
N ASP A 99 -8.44 8.33 -28.28
CA ASP A 99 -9.05 9.29 -29.21
C ASP A 99 -10.47 8.89 -29.71
N GLY A 100 -11.11 7.90 -29.08
CA GLY A 100 -12.47 7.53 -29.40
C GLY A 100 -13.53 8.48 -28.85
N HIS A 101 -14.61 8.62 -29.61
CA HIS A 101 -15.88 9.18 -29.18
C HIS A 101 -16.96 8.09 -29.23
N LEU A 102 -17.44 7.68 -28.06
CA LEU A 102 -18.57 6.78 -27.92
C LEU A 102 -19.81 7.59 -27.56
N SER A 103 -20.75 7.66 -28.49
CA SER A 103 -21.95 8.47 -28.33
C SER A 103 -22.96 7.77 -27.42
N THR A 104 -23.41 8.45 -26.37
CA THR A 104 -24.46 7.97 -25.45
C THR A 104 -25.87 8.22 -25.98
N LYS A 105 -26.02 8.96 -27.08
CA LYS A 105 -27.32 9.35 -27.64
C LYS A 105 -27.68 8.55 -28.90
N SER A 106 -26.69 8.30 -29.74
CA SER A 106 -26.86 7.59 -31.01
C SER A 106 -25.56 6.90 -31.37
N PHE A 107 -25.59 5.57 -31.41
CA PHE A 107 -24.41 4.76 -31.72
C PHE A 107 -23.78 5.12 -33.07
N SER A 108 -24.56 5.52 -34.07
CA SER A 108 -24.08 5.96 -35.38
C SER A 108 -23.14 7.17 -35.34
N CYS A 109 -23.15 7.93 -34.23
CA CYS A 109 -22.23 9.03 -34.01
C CYS A 109 -20.91 8.60 -33.37
N SER A 110 -20.71 7.31 -33.07
CA SER A 110 -19.46 6.80 -32.51
C SER A 110 -18.37 6.72 -33.57
N TYR A 111 -17.17 7.19 -33.22
CA TYR A 111 -16.03 7.22 -34.12
C TYR A 111 -14.71 7.13 -33.37
N PHE A 112 -13.67 6.73 -34.11
CA PHE A 112 -12.27 6.97 -33.75
C PHE A 112 -11.70 8.03 -34.70
N CYS A 113 -10.90 8.97 -34.20
CA CYS A 113 -10.26 9.94 -35.08
C CYS A 113 -8.80 10.18 -34.70
N ASN A 114 -7.93 10.27 -35.70
CA ASN A 114 -6.52 10.57 -35.48
C ASN A 114 -5.90 11.17 -36.76
N SER A 115 -4.78 11.88 -36.60
CA SER A 115 -3.99 12.40 -37.72
C SER A 115 -2.93 11.41 -38.22
N ASP A 116 -2.63 10.37 -37.45
CA ASP A 116 -1.68 9.31 -37.80
C ASP A 116 -2.38 8.25 -38.66
N ALA A 117 -1.98 8.16 -39.93
CA ALA A 117 -2.56 7.22 -40.89
C ALA A 117 -2.29 5.75 -40.52
N GLU A 118 -1.20 5.47 -39.80
CA GLU A 118 -0.87 4.12 -39.33
C GLU A 118 -1.94 3.63 -38.34
N LEU A 119 -2.29 4.49 -37.38
CA LEU A 119 -3.31 4.18 -36.37
C LEU A 119 -4.71 4.03 -36.99
N ILE A 120 -5.04 4.87 -37.97
CA ILE A 120 -6.32 4.78 -38.70
C ILE A 120 -6.44 3.44 -39.43
N ALA A 121 -5.38 3.03 -40.13
CA ALA A 121 -5.36 1.77 -40.87
C ALA A 121 -5.42 0.56 -39.92
N ASP A 122 -4.67 0.57 -38.82
CA ASP A 122 -4.67 -0.51 -37.83
C ASP A 122 -6.02 -0.61 -37.11
N PHE A 123 -6.63 0.52 -36.73
CA PHE A 123 -7.98 0.56 -36.16
C PHE A 123 -9.00 -0.06 -37.12
N ASN A 124 -9.00 0.34 -38.40
CA ASN A 124 -9.99 -0.18 -39.35
C ASN A 124 -9.77 -1.68 -39.64
N ARG A 125 -8.53 -2.15 -39.66
CA ARG A 125 -8.23 -3.59 -39.74
C ARG A 125 -8.81 -4.36 -38.56
N CYS A 126 -8.73 -3.80 -37.35
CA CYS A 126 -9.37 -4.41 -36.17
C CYS A 126 -10.90 -4.48 -36.32
N THR A 127 -11.53 -3.49 -36.96
CA THR A 127 -12.97 -3.55 -37.25
C THR A 127 -13.34 -4.67 -38.22
N GLU A 128 -12.52 -4.88 -39.26
CA GLU A 128 -12.73 -5.97 -40.21
C GLU A 128 -12.55 -7.34 -39.54
N GLU A 129 -11.54 -7.51 -38.70
CA GLU A 129 -11.28 -8.75 -37.98
C GLU A 129 -12.41 -9.10 -37.00
N LEU A 130 -12.90 -8.12 -36.23
CA LEU A 130 -13.92 -8.34 -35.20
C LEU A 130 -15.35 -8.39 -35.75
N PHE A 131 -15.64 -7.62 -36.80
CA PHE A 131 -17.00 -7.37 -37.29
C PHE A 131 -17.22 -7.76 -38.75
N GLY A 132 -16.21 -8.34 -39.41
CA GLY A 132 -16.27 -8.79 -40.80
C GLY A 132 -16.36 -7.66 -41.83
N SER A 133 -16.21 -6.40 -41.42
CA SER A 133 -16.34 -5.25 -42.32
C SER A 133 -15.52 -4.05 -41.84
N LEU A 134 -14.95 -3.32 -42.80
CA LEU A 134 -14.31 -2.03 -42.55
C LEU A 134 -15.36 -0.96 -42.25
N ALA A 135 -15.08 -0.11 -41.28
CA ALA A 135 -15.92 1.05 -41.02
C ALA A 135 -15.69 2.17 -42.06
N PRO A 136 -16.71 2.97 -42.38
CA PRO A 136 -16.56 4.11 -43.28
C PRO A 136 -15.55 5.13 -42.77
N ILE A 137 -14.75 5.70 -43.68
CA ILE A 137 -13.75 6.73 -43.37
C ILE A 137 -14.20 8.08 -43.93
N ASP A 138 -14.03 9.13 -43.13
CA ASP A 138 -14.26 10.54 -43.49
C ASP A 138 -13.01 11.36 -43.15
N GLN A 139 -12.70 12.40 -43.93
CA GLN A 139 -11.56 13.28 -43.69
C GLN A 139 -12.03 14.72 -43.58
N GLN A 140 -11.66 15.38 -42.47
CA GLN A 140 -12.06 16.77 -42.21
C GLN A 140 -10.85 17.67 -42.04
N LEU A 141 -10.84 18.76 -42.81
CA LEU A 141 -9.84 19.82 -42.69
C LEU A 141 -10.32 20.84 -41.65
N HIS A 142 -9.58 20.95 -40.56
CA HIS A 142 -9.86 21.93 -39.51
C HIS A 142 -9.02 23.20 -39.78
N GLN A 143 -9.65 24.38 -39.74
CA GLN A 143 -8.96 25.65 -40.01
C GLN A 143 -7.69 25.80 -39.15
N GLY A 144 -6.53 25.93 -39.81
CA GLY A 144 -5.23 26.09 -39.15
C GLY A 144 -4.64 24.83 -38.51
N LYS A 145 -5.23 23.64 -38.71
CA LYS A 145 -4.73 22.36 -38.17
C LYS A 145 -4.50 21.34 -39.30
N LYS A 146 -3.74 20.28 -39.00
CA LYS A 146 -3.59 19.11 -39.89
C LYS A 146 -4.97 18.48 -40.16
N SER A 147 -5.12 17.84 -41.32
CA SER A 147 -6.29 17.01 -41.61
C SER A 147 -6.44 15.91 -40.54
N VAL A 148 -7.67 15.68 -40.10
CA VAL A 148 -8.02 14.60 -39.16
C VAL A 148 -8.89 13.61 -39.89
N THR A 149 -8.53 12.33 -39.77
CA THR A 149 -9.29 11.23 -40.37
C THR A 149 -10.20 10.61 -39.31
N TYR A 150 -11.43 10.31 -39.67
CA TYR A 150 -12.46 9.75 -38.82
C TYR A 150 -12.86 8.37 -39.34
N VAL A 151 -12.75 7.36 -38.49
CA VAL A 151 -13.34 6.03 -38.73
C VAL A 151 -14.69 5.97 -38.03
N ARG A 152 -15.76 5.95 -38.81
CA ARG A 152 -17.16 6.04 -38.35
C ARG A 152 -17.71 4.67 -37.94
N ILE A 153 -17.09 4.10 -36.90
CA ILE A 153 -17.39 2.74 -36.44
C ILE A 153 -18.86 2.53 -36.03
N GLY A 154 -19.55 3.59 -35.60
CA GLY A 154 -20.97 3.54 -35.24
C GLY A 154 -21.93 3.09 -36.34
N PHE A 155 -21.51 3.11 -37.61
CA PHE A 155 -22.29 2.58 -38.73
C PHE A 155 -22.27 1.05 -38.82
N LEU A 156 -21.38 0.38 -38.10
CA LEU A 156 -21.34 -1.07 -38.03
C LEU A 156 -22.33 -1.56 -36.95
N SER A 157 -23.38 -2.26 -37.36
CA SER A 157 -24.38 -2.82 -36.43
C SER A 157 -23.76 -3.80 -35.43
N ALA A 158 -22.83 -4.64 -35.90
CA ALA A 158 -22.10 -5.59 -35.05
C ALA A 158 -21.28 -4.89 -33.95
N PHE A 159 -20.68 -3.73 -34.24
CA PHE A 159 -20.00 -2.93 -33.23
C PHE A 159 -20.97 -2.42 -32.15
N ASN A 160 -22.16 -2.00 -32.53
CA ASN A 160 -23.15 -1.45 -31.59
C ASN A 160 -23.62 -2.52 -30.58
N HIS A 161 -23.71 -3.79 -31.00
CA HIS A 161 -23.98 -4.91 -30.08
C HIS A 161 -22.75 -5.28 -29.23
N TRP A 162 -21.56 -5.13 -29.78
CA TRP A 162 -20.32 -5.46 -29.11
C TRP A 162 -19.98 -4.46 -28.00
N VAL A 163 -20.09 -3.16 -28.27
CA VAL A 163 -19.61 -2.09 -27.37
C VAL A 163 -20.30 -2.11 -26.01
N ASP A 164 -21.61 -2.40 -25.97
CA ASP A 164 -22.41 -2.43 -24.73
C ASP A 164 -21.91 -3.48 -23.72
N ASN A 165 -21.27 -4.55 -24.21
CA ASN A 165 -20.77 -5.63 -23.38
C ASN A 165 -19.29 -5.47 -22.98
N HIS A 166 -18.59 -4.50 -23.56
CA HIS A 166 -17.12 -4.41 -23.45
C HIS A 166 -16.62 -3.06 -22.96
N LEU A 167 -17.37 -1.98 -23.18
CA LEU A 167 -16.96 -0.61 -22.87
C LEU A 167 -18.11 0.18 -22.26
N LYS A 168 -17.79 0.95 -21.23
CA LYS A 168 -18.70 1.95 -20.68
C LYS A 168 -18.83 3.13 -21.65
N LEU A 169 -20.06 3.40 -22.09
CA LEU A 169 -20.38 4.60 -22.85
C LEU A 169 -20.31 5.81 -21.90
N ALA A 170 -19.24 6.61 -22.03
CA ALA A 170 -18.90 7.64 -21.06
C ALA A 170 -18.36 8.92 -21.71
N ASN A 171 -18.59 10.05 -21.04
CA ASN A 171 -17.89 11.29 -21.36
C ASN A 171 -16.40 11.20 -20.97
N SER A 172 -15.57 12.12 -21.48
CA SER A 172 -14.11 12.12 -21.23
C SER A 172 -13.70 12.10 -19.77
N ARG A 173 -14.53 12.62 -18.85
CA ARG A 173 -14.27 12.66 -17.40
C ARG A 173 -14.65 11.36 -16.68
N ASP A 174 -15.50 10.54 -17.30
CA ASP A 174 -16.07 9.32 -16.73
C ASP A 174 -15.53 8.05 -17.40
N LYS A 175 -14.59 8.21 -18.36
CA LYS A 175 -13.87 7.12 -19.03
C LYS A 175 -13.15 6.26 -17.99
N GLU A 176 -13.17 4.95 -18.20
CA GLU A 176 -12.49 3.97 -17.37
C GLU A 176 -12.01 2.81 -18.25
N ILE A 177 -11.03 2.07 -17.76
CA ILE A 177 -10.53 0.84 -18.35
C ILE A 177 -11.43 -0.31 -17.91
N PRO A 178 -11.92 -1.15 -18.84
CA PRO A 178 -12.71 -2.34 -18.52
C PRO A 178 -11.96 -3.37 -17.67
N ASP A 179 -12.68 -4.07 -16.80
CA ASP A 179 -12.11 -5.06 -15.86
C ASP A 179 -11.28 -6.16 -16.54
N TRP A 180 -11.71 -6.62 -17.72
CA TRP A 180 -10.99 -7.68 -18.45
C TRP A 180 -9.56 -7.27 -18.86
N VAL A 181 -9.26 -5.97 -18.94
CA VAL A 181 -7.90 -5.47 -19.24
C VAL A 181 -6.92 -5.79 -18.10
N PHE A 182 -7.40 -5.85 -16.86
CA PHE A 182 -6.55 -6.17 -15.68
C PHE A 182 -6.13 -7.65 -15.61
N TYR A 183 -6.76 -8.48 -16.46
CA TYR A 183 -6.49 -9.91 -16.65
C TYR A 183 -5.69 -10.21 -17.92
N LEU A 184 -5.19 -9.20 -18.64
CA LEU A 184 -4.34 -9.42 -19.80
C LEU A 184 -2.99 -10.04 -19.41
N SER A 185 -2.47 -10.90 -20.30
CA SER A 185 -1.08 -11.36 -20.18
C SER A 185 -0.11 -10.20 -20.31
N LYS A 186 1.16 -10.42 -19.95
CA LYS A 186 2.19 -9.37 -19.98
C LYS A 186 2.29 -8.71 -21.37
N SER A 187 2.40 -9.49 -22.45
CA SER A 187 2.52 -8.96 -23.83
C SER A 187 1.28 -8.22 -24.29
N GLN A 188 0.09 -8.71 -23.94
CA GLN A 188 -1.18 -8.04 -24.26
C GLN A 188 -1.34 -6.73 -23.49
N LEU A 189 -0.90 -6.66 -22.23
CA LEU A 189 -0.91 -5.43 -21.45
C LEU A 189 0.09 -4.40 -22.01
N GLN A 190 1.25 -4.87 -22.47
CA GLN A 190 2.24 -4.02 -23.17
C GLN A 190 1.66 -3.46 -24.48
N LEU A 191 0.96 -4.30 -25.26
CA LEU A 191 0.23 -3.88 -26.45
C LEU A 191 -0.83 -2.81 -26.09
N PHE A 192 -1.71 -3.10 -25.14
CA PHE A 192 -2.75 -2.18 -24.69
C PHE A 192 -2.20 -0.80 -24.32
N LEU A 193 -1.18 -0.77 -23.44
CA LEU A 193 -0.55 0.47 -23.01
C LEU A 193 0.20 1.17 -24.15
N GLY A 194 0.83 0.43 -25.06
CA GLY A 194 1.50 1.01 -26.23
C GLY A 194 0.54 1.71 -27.18
N ILE A 195 -0.60 1.09 -27.47
CA ILE A 195 -1.65 1.70 -28.31
C ILE A 195 -2.25 2.91 -27.60
N LEU A 196 -2.55 2.79 -26.32
CA LEU A 196 -3.07 3.91 -25.52
C LEU A 196 -2.08 5.08 -25.51
N TRP A 197 -0.78 4.83 -25.35
CA TRP A 197 0.25 5.87 -25.44
C TRP A 197 0.41 6.44 -26.86
N SER A 198 0.09 5.66 -27.88
CA SER A 198 0.15 6.12 -29.28
C SER A 198 -0.93 7.14 -29.63
N THR A 199 -2.04 7.14 -28.88
CA THR A 199 -3.08 8.17 -28.97
C THR A 199 -2.63 9.45 -28.24
N ASP A 200 -2.91 9.53 -26.94
CA ASP A 200 -2.73 10.71 -26.09
C ASP A 200 -1.39 10.78 -25.33
N GLY A 201 -0.52 9.78 -25.48
CA GLY A 201 0.78 9.77 -24.82
C GLY A 201 1.67 10.91 -25.33
N SER A 202 2.27 11.65 -24.42
CA SER A 202 3.19 12.74 -24.74
C SER A 202 4.55 12.48 -24.09
N ARG A 203 5.58 13.13 -24.62
CA ARG A 203 6.93 13.05 -24.08
C ARG A 203 7.53 14.43 -24.07
N ASP A 204 8.50 14.61 -23.19
CA ASP A 204 9.23 15.86 -23.11
C ASP A 204 10.60 15.63 -22.46
N VAL A 205 11.49 16.57 -22.70
CA VAL A 205 12.86 16.58 -22.21
C VAL A 205 13.04 17.88 -21.44
N ALA A 206 13.11 17.79 -20.12
CA ALA A 206 13.28 18.96 -19.26
C ALA A 206 14.74 19.08 -18.79
N TYR A 207 15.30 20.27 -18.90
CA TYR A 207 16.58 20.58 -18.24
C TYR A 207 16.32 20.95 -16.77
N ASN A 208 16.85 20.15 -15.86
CA ASN A 208 16.77 20.43 -14.44
C ASN A 208 17.96 21.30 -14.00
N VAL A 209 17.69 22.59 -13.82
CA VAL A 209 18.67 23.62 -13.45
C VAL A 209 19.36 23.30 -12.12
N ARG A 210 18.66 22.68 -11.16
CA ARG A 210 19.20 22.37 -9.84
C ARG A 210 20.16 21.20 -9.84
N THR A 211 19.92 20.22 -10.70
CA THR A 211 20.78 19.03 -10.81
C THR A 211 21.82 19.15 -11.90
N ASN A 212 21.71 20.18 -12.75
CA ASN A 212 22.45 20.34 -13.99
C ASN A 212 22.35 19.07 -14.87
N LYS A 213 21.15 18.47 -14.94
CA LYS A 213 20.88 17.26 -15.74
C LYS A 213 19.63 17.43 -16.57
N THR A 214 19.70 16.92 -17.79
CA THR A 214 18.53 16.74 -18.64
C THR A 214 17.79 15.48 -18.23
N ILE A 215 16.46 15.57 -18.10
CA ILE A 215 15.58 14.48 -17.70
C ILE A 215 14.59 14.26 -18.84
N GLY A 216 14.62 13.06 -19.43
CA GLY A 216 13.54 12.59 -20.30
C GLY A 216 12.39 12.05 -19.47
N TYR A 217 11.17 12.39 -19.84
CA TYR A 217 9.96 11.82 -19.24
C TYR A 217 8.87 11.61 -20.30
N THR A 218 7.93 10.74 -19.99
CA THR A 218 6.73 10.54 -20.79
C THR A 218 5.51 10.52 -19.90
N GLU A 219 4.37 10.97 -20.41
CA GLU A 219 3.17 11.15 -19.63
C GLU A 219 1.91 10.91 -20.45
N TYR A 220 0.85 10.50 -19.76
CA TYR A 220 -0.49 10.39 -20.31
C TYR A 220 -1.42 11.28 -19.49
N ASN A 221 -2.21 12.10 -20.18
CA ASN A 221 -3.06 13.12 -19.58
C ASN A 221 -4.54 12.80 -19.87
N SER A 222 -5.42 12.94 -18.89
CA SER A 222 -6.86 12.81 -19.07
C SER A 222 -7.65 13.66 -18.07
N THR A 223 -8.89 13.98 -18.42
CA THR A 223 -9.85 14.57 -17.47
C THR A 223 -10.52 13.53 -16.57
N SER A 224 -10.36 12.23 -16.85
CA SER A 224 -10.82 11.16 -15.98
C SER A 224 -9.74 10.78 -14.98
N GLU A 225 -10.02 11.01 -13.69
CA GLU A 225 -9.16 10.57 -12.60
C GLU A 225 -9.06 9.04 -12.54
N VAL A 226 -10.20 8.36 -12.70
CA VAL A 226 -10.31 6.90 -12.63
C VAL A 226 -9.41 6.26 -13.70
N LEU A 227 -9.51 6.73 -14.94
CA LEU A 227 -8.67 6.25 -16.04
C LEU A 227 -7.18 6.38 -15.71
N VAL A 228 -6.75 7.55 -15.23
CA VAL A 228 -5.33 7.80 -14.93
C VAL A 228 -4.84 6.95 -13.76
N ARG A 229 -5.66 6.73 -12.72
CA ARG A 229 -5.34 5.81 -11.60
C ARG A 229 -5.24 4.37 -12.08
N GLN A 230 -6.15 3.93 -12.95
CA GLN A 230 -6.10 2.59 -13.55
C GLN A 230 -4.85 2.42 -14.42
N ILE A 231 -4.47 3.41 -15.23
CA ILE A 231 -3.21 3.39 -15.99
C ILE A 231 -2.00 3.32 -15.04
N GLN A 232 -2.01 4.10 -13.95
CA GLN A 232 -0.95 4.03 -12.93
C GLN A 232 -0.81 2.62 -12.34
N HIS A 233 -1.92 1.94 -12.06
CA HIS A 233 -1.92 0.55 -11.60
C HIS A 233 -1.44 -0.43 -12.68
N LEU A 234 -1.88 -0.29 -13.93
CA LEU A 234 -1.42 -1.14 -15.04
C LEU A 234 0.10 -0.99 -15.31
N LEU A 235 0.64 0.22 -15.20
CA LEU A 235 2.09 0.45 -15.26
C LEU A 235 2.82 -0.25 -14.10
N LEU A 236 2.23 -0.23 -12.90
CA LEU A 236 2.77 -0.95 -11.74
C LEU A 236 2.81 -2.48 -11.97
N ARG A 237 1.83 -3.06 -12.68
CA ARG A 237 1.86 -4.48 -13.08
C ARG A 237 3.06 -4.82 -13.97
N LEU A 238 3.55 -3.86 -14.76
CA LEU A 238 4.78 -3.98 -15.56
C LEU A 238 6.06 -3.60 -14.79
N GLY A 239 5.95 -3.25 -13.50
CA GLY A 239 7.06 -2.83 -12.65
C GLY A 239 7.53 -1.40 -12.90
N ILE A 240 6.70 -0.57 -13.54
CA ILE A 240 6.94 0.85 -13.82
C ILE A 240 6.21 1.67 -12.75
N VAL A 241 6.96 2.28 -11.83
CA VAL A 241 6.37 3.13 -10.78
C VAL A 241 6.22 4.54 -11.32
N SER A 242 4.99 4.98 -11.60
CA SER A 242 4.71 6.30 -12.18
C SER A 242 4.22 7.30 -11.13
N LEU A 243 4.51 8.58 -11.38
CA LEU A 243 3.94 9.70 -10.60
C LEU A 243 2.51 9.96 -11.06
N PHE A 244 1.68 10.47 -10.16
CA PHE A 244 0.35 10.96 -10.48
C PHE A 244 0.27 12.45 -10.13
N ASN A 245 0.06 13.28 -11.14
CA ASN A 245 0.04 14.73 -11.03
C ASN A 245 -1.36 15.27 -11.33
N ILE A 246 -1.76 16.31 -10.60
CA ILE A 246 -3.02 17.03 -10.82
C ILE A 246 -2.68 18.43 -11.32
N LYS A 247 -3.17 18.80 -12.50
CA LYS A 247 -2.96 20.10 -13.14
C LYS A 247 -4.29 20.83 -13.32
N LYS A 248 -4.34 22.11 -12.97
CA LYS A 248 -5.46 23.00 -13.34
C LYS A 248 -5.19 23.55 -14.74
N ILE A 249 -6.04 23.21 -15.70
CA ILE A 249 -5.96 23.68 -17.08
C ILE A 249 -7.13 24.61 -17.39
N LYS A 250 -6.99 25.46 -18.40
CA LYS A 250 -8.09 26.28 -18.95
C LYS A 250 -8.46 25.76 -20.32
N TYR A 251 -9.72 25.41 -20.52
CA TYR A 251 -10.26 25.03 -21.83
C TYR A 251 -11.47 25.90 -22.14
N GLN A 252 -11.44 26.60 -23.29
CA GLN A 252 -12.46 27.59 -23.67
C GLN A 252 -12.77 28.61 -22.55
N GLY A 253 -11.72 29.08 -21.86
CA GLY A 253 -11.83 30.04 -20.76
C GLY A 253 -12.30 29.47 -19.42
N LYS A 254 -12.79 28.22 -19.36
CA LYS A 254 -13.25 27.57 -18.13
C LYS A 254 -12.13 26.73 -17.49
N PRO A 255 -12.01 26.71 -16.14
CA PRO A 255 -11.03 25.88 -15.45
C PRO A 255 -11.48 24.41 -15.41
N TYR A 256 -10.54 23.50 -15.65
CA TYR A 256 -10.73 22.05 -15.53
C TYR A 256 -9.54 21.43 -14.79
N LEU A 257 -9.78 20.28 -14.16
CA LEU A 257 -8.71 19.42 -13.66
C LEU A 257 -8.28 18.46 -14.77
N SER A 258 -6.97 18.34 -14.94
CA SER A 258 -6.32 17.33 -15.75
C SER A 258 -5.49 16.46 -14.83
N TYR A 259 -5.72 15.17 -14.91
CA TYR A 259 -4.97 14.15 -14.21
C TYR A 259 -3.90 13.61 -15.15
N GLN A 260 -2.74 13.31 -14.59
CA GLN A 260 -1.58 12.93 -15.37
C GLN A 260 -0.85 11.79 -14.69
N VAL A 261 -0.57 10.73 -15.44
CA VAL A 261 0.41 9.73 -15.05
C VAL A 261 1.72 10.04 -15.75
N GLN A 262 2.81 10.14 -15.00
CA GLN A 262 4.11 10.53 -15.51
C GLN A 262 5.16 9.48 -15.17
N ILE A 263 5.86 9.01 -16.21
CA ILE A 263 6.99 8.09 -16.11
C ILE A 263 8.26 8.92 -16.24
N THR A 264 9.09 8.89 -15.21
CA THR A 264 10.33 9.65 -15.11
C THR A 264 11.33 8.92 -14.22
N GLY A 265 12.60 9.30 -14.36
CA GLY A 265 13.73 8.62 -13.74
C GLY A 265 14.25 7.48 -14.61
N ARG A 266 15.56 7.22 -14.51
CA ARG A 266 16.27 6.28 -15.37
C ARG A 266 15.67 4.88 -15.36
N GLU A 267 15.35 4.35 -14.19
CA GLU A 267 14.85 2.97 -14.07
C GLU A 267 13.51 2.77 -14.79
N ASP A 268 12.51 3.60 -14.50
CA ASP A 268 11.16 3.42 -15.07
C ASP A 268 11.10 3.78 -16.55
N MET A 269 11.90 4.75 -16.99
CA MET A 269 11.99 5.09 -18.41
C MET A 269 12.67 3.99 -19.22
N LEU A 270 13.71 3.33 -18.69
CA LEU A 270 14.31 2.17 -19.35
C LEU A 270 13.30 1.03 -19.47
N LYS A 271 12.52 0.76 -18.42
CA LYS A 271 11.42 -0.22 -18.48
C LYS A 271 10.35 0.18 -19.49
N PHE A 272 9.99 1.45 -19.59
CA PHE A 272 9.03 1.91 -20.60
C PHE A 272 9.57 1.68 -22.03
N CYS A 273 10.83 2.03 -22.28
CA CYS A 273 11.50 1.80 -23.56
C CYS A 273 11.62 0.30 -23.91
N GLU A 274 11.86 -0.54 -22.92
CA GLU A 274 11.94 -1.98 -23.13
C GLU A 274 10.55 -2.60 -23.36
N LEU A 275 9.58 -2.23 -22.51
CA LEU A 275 8.33 -2.97 -22.39
C LEU A 275 7.18 -2.39 -23.21
N ILE A 276 7.13 -1.07 -23.44
CA ILE A 276 5.97 -0.39 -24.05
C ILE A 276 6.34 0.26 -25.39
N GLN A 277 7.52 0.87 -25.51
CA GLN A 277 7.98 1.50 -26.77
C GLN A 277 7.88 0.59 -28.01
N PRO A 278 8.11 -0.73 -27.94
CA PRO A 278 7.96 -1.60 -29.11
C PRO A 278 6.55 -1.63 -29.72
N TYR A 279 5.52 -1.30 -28.93
CA TYR A 279 4.11 -1.30 -29.32
C TYR A 279 3.56 0.08 -29.66
N LEU A 280 4.43 1.11 -29.74
CA LEU A 280 4.02 2.45 -30.16
C LEU A 280 3.89 2.55 -31.69
N SER A 281 3.07 3.50 -32.17
CA SER A 281 3.13 3.88 -33.59
C SER A 281 4.52 4.34 -33.97
N SER A 282 4.86 4.19 -35.26
CA SER A 282 6.18 4.56 -35.78
C SER A 282 6.54 6.01 -35.42
N TYR A 283 5.57 6.92 -35.59
CA TYR A 283 5.70 8.31 -35.18
C TYR A 283 6.05 8.46 -33.69
N LYS A 284 5.28 7.83 -32.79
CA LYS A 284 5.47 7.94 -31.32
C LYS A 284 6.74 7.24 -30.84
N LYS A 285 7.22 6.23 -31.59
CA LYS A 285 8.47 5.51 -31.33
C LYS A 285 9.71 6.37 -31.65
N GLU A 286 9.71 7.07 -32.77
CA GLU A 286 10.81 7.95 -33.23
C GLU A 286 11.02 9.18 -32.33
N LEU A 287 9.97 9.94 -32.10
CA LEU A 287 9.37 9.88 -30.80
C LEU A 287 10.27 9.69 -29.54
N CYS A 288 9.89 8.65 -28.80
CA CYS A 288 10.51 8.14 -27.58
C CYS A 288 12.05 7.97 -27.64
N GLN A 289 12.61 7.47 -28.75
CA GLN A 289 13.77 8.10 -29.40
C GLN A 289 14.78 8.89 -28.54
N SER A 290 14.61 10.20 -28.70
CA SER A 290 15.26 11.28 -27.96
C SER A 290 15.30 11.11 -26.42
N CYS A 291 14.21 10.68 -25.78
CA CYS A 291 14.17 10.50 -24.32
C CYS A 291 15.08 9.35 -23.89
N TYR A 292 15.11 8.27 -24.66
CA TYR A 292 16.00 7.13 -24.42
C TYR A 292 17.48 7.54 -24.53
N LEU A 293 17.84 8.30 -25.56
CA LEU A 293 19.21 8.80 -25.74
C LEU A 293 19.66 9.65 -24.53
N VAL A 294 18.84 10.58 -24.06
CA VAL A 294 19.16 11.38 -22.85
C VAL A 294 19.42 10.51 -21.62
N ILE A 295 18.73 9.36 -21.50
CA ILE A 295 18.76 8.52 -20.31
C ILE A 295 19.90 7.49 -20.35
N GLN A 296 20.24 6.98 -21.53
CA GLN A 296 21.35 6.06 -21.71
C GLN A 296 22.71 6.74 -21.57
N ASP A 297 22.80 7.99 -22.02
CA ASP A 297 24.09 8.57 -22.38
C ASP A 297 24.74 9.33 -21.23
N ILE A 298 25.54 8.61 -20.44
CA ILE A 298 26.51 9.21 -19.50
C ILE A 298 27.70 9.83 -20.27
N GLU A 299 27.97 9.40 -21.51
CA GLU A 299 29.10 9.86 -22.33
C GLU A 299 28.77 11.12 -23.16
N PHE A 300 27.55 11.27 -23.69
CA PHE A 300 27.10 12.49 -24.38
C PHE A 300 27.10 13.72 -23.47
N LEU A 301 26.72 13.57 -22.19
CA LEU A 301 26.84 14.64 -21.20
C LEU A 301 28.29 14.95 -20.82
N ARG A 302 29.21 13.99 -20.99
CA ARG A 302 30.66 14.14 -20.77
C ARG A 302 31.30 14.94 -21.92
N LEU A 303 30.86 14.72 -23.15
CA LEU A 303 31.22 15.49 -24.34
C LEU A 303 30.67 16.92 -24.31
N ILE A 304 29.44 17.12 -23.84
CA ILE A 304 28.86 18.47 -23.66
C ILE A 304 29.62 19.28 -22.59
N ARG A 305 30.14 18.61 -21.54
CA ARG A 305 30.95 19.24 -20.50
C ARG A 305 32.34 19.68 -20.94
N ASN A 306 32.87 19.09 -22.01
CA ASN A 306 34.23 19.34 -22.50
C ASN A 306 34.29 20.33 -23.68
N GLY A 307 33.19 21.03 -23.98
CA GLY A 307 33.22 22.23 -24.80
C GLY A 307 33.62 21.99 -26.26
N SER A 308 32.67 21.59 -27.09
CA SER A 308 32.54 22.04 -28.50
C SER A 308 31.45 21.21 -29.17
N PHE A 309 30.19 21.66 -29.14
CA PHE A 309 29.17 21.25 -30.12
C PHE A 309 28.02 22.26 -30.09
N SER A 310 28.14 23.30 -30.93
CA SER A 310 27.11 24.32 -31.15
C SER A 310 26.39 24.17 -32.50
N SER A 311 26.41 22.99 -33.14
CA SER A 311 25.90 22.92 -34.54
C SER A 311 25.39 21.58 -35.08
N PHE A 312 25.11 20.56 -34.28
CA PHE A 312 24.59 19.30 -34.84
C PHE A 312 23.47 18.69 -33.99
N LEU A 313 22.23 19.06 -34.33
CA LEU A 313 20.99 18.25 -34.31
C LEU A 313 19.77 19.18 -34.44
N PHE A 314 19.67 19.91 -35.56
CA PHE A 314 18.41 20.55 -35.99
C PHE A 314 18.39 20.70 -37.50
N SER A 315 18.16 19.61 -38.22
CA SER A 315 17.56 19.66 -39.55
C SER A 315 16.26 18.85 -39.52
N GLY A 316 15.13 19.54 -39.67
CA GLY A 316 13.90 18.91 -40.11
C GLY A 316 12.66 19.00 -39.21
N THR A 317 12.76 19.42 -37.95
CA THR A 317 11.56 19.71 -37.15
C THR A 317 11.82 20.91 -36.27
N ARG A 318 11.07 21.99 -36.47
CA ARG A 318 11.01 23.11 -35.54
C ARG A 318 10.51 22.56 -34.19
N ILE A 319 11.42 22.18 -33.30
CA ILE A 319 11.14 22.18 -31.86
C ILE A 319 10.93 23.66 -31.56
N THR A 320 9.68 24.06 -31.42
CA THR A 320 9.33 25.41 -30.99
C THR A 320 10.05 25.65 -29.67
N ASN A 321 10.96 26.63 -29.70
CA ASN A 321 11.63 27.18 -28.53
C ASN A 321 10.59 27.57 -27.49
N SER A 322 10.42 26.69 -26.50
CA SER A 322 10.20 27.07 -25.13
C SER A 322 10.84 25.96 -24.32
N TYR A 323 12.10 26.15 -23.87
CA TYR A 323 12.51 25.50 -22.65
C TYR A 323 11.50 25.93 -21.59
N SER A 324 10.51 25.09 -21.32
CA SER A 324 9.60 25.29 -20.21
C SER A 324 10.44 25.12 -18.96
N LEU A 325 10.86 26.23 -18.37
CA LEU A 325 11.17 26.24 -16.94
C LEU A 325 9.94 25.65 -16.28
N LEU A 326 10.06 24.47 -15.66
CA LEU A 326 8.96 23.82 -14.96
C LEU A 326 8.25 24.88 -14.08
N PRO A 327 7.00 25.29 -14.39
CA PRO A 327 6.21 26.05 -13.45
C PRO A 327 5.99 25.11 -12.28
N THR A 328 6.43 25.51 -11.10
CA THR A 328 6.33 24.70 -9.88
C THR A 328 4.92 24.85 -9.30
N PRO A 329 4.08 23.79 -9.20
CA PRO A 329 2.99 23.77 -8.25
C PRO A 329 3.36 23.01 -6.98
N TYR A 330 4.63 22.62 -6.79
CA TYR A 330 5.13 22.11 -5.52
C TYR A 330 6.56 22.57 -5.28
N SER A 331 6.81 23.07 -4.06
CA SER A 331 8.12 23.30 -3.50
C SER A 331 8.87 21.96 -3.38
N LEU A 332 9.44 21.50 -4.49
CA LEU A 332 10.43 20.43 -4.49
C LEU A 332 11.66 20.94 -3.73
N ARG A 333 11.66 20.95 -2.39
CA ARG A 333 12.89 20.89 -1.60
C ARG A 333 13.52 19.47 -1.68
N GLU A 334 13.09 18.65 -2.65
CA GLU A 334 13.48 17.26 -2.76
C GLU A 334 14.97 17.08 -3.00
N LYS A 335 15.58 16.38 -2.04
CA LYS A 335 16.87 15.72 -2.18
C LYS A 335 16.82 14.86 -3.46
N ASN A 336 17.78 15.03 -4.37
CA ASN A 336 17.93 14.32 -5.67
C ASN A 336 18.08 12.79 -5.57
N GLN A 337 17.13 12.10 -4.97
CA GLN A 337 17.20 10.66 -4.70
C GLN A 337 16.11 9.94 -5.48
N SER A 338 16.50 8.85 -6.13
CA SER A 338 15.56 8.00 -6.86
C SER A 338 14.47 7.51 -5.92
N LYS A 339 13.22 7.46 -6.38
CA LYS A 339 12.10 6.82 -5.66
C LYS A 339 12.33 5.32 -5.39
N HIS A 340 13.31 4.72 -6.05
CA HIS A 340 13.72 3.33 -5.85
C HIS A 340 14.81 3.14 -4.80
N CYS A 341 15.31 4.22 -4.18
CA CYS A 341 16.25 4.14 -3.07
C CYS A 341 15.58 3.59 -1.80
N LEU A 342 16.38 2.89 -0.99
CA LEU A 342 15.99 2.40 0.33
C LEU A 342 16.00 3.55 1.33
N PRO A 343 15.00 3.65 2.22
CA PRO A 343 14.85 4.78 3.11
C PRO A 343 15.97 4.78 4.17
N PRO A 344 16.27 5.93 4.81
CA PRO A 344 17.45 6.09 5.66
C PRO A 344 17.58 5.07 6.81
N GLU A 345 16.45 4.57 7.31
CA GLU A 345 16.34 3.61 8.41
C GLU A 345 17.06 2.27 8.10
N ILE A 346 17.32 1.97 6.82
CA ILE A 346 18.16 0.82 6.42
C ILE A 346 19.57 0.88 7.05
N LEU A 347 20.03 2.07 7.43
CA LEU A 347 21.32 2.24 8.10
C LEU A 347 21.37 1.58 9.47
N THR A 348 20.23 1.41 10.15
CA THR A 348 20.15 0.67 11.41
C THR A 348 20.54 -0.80 11.17
N LEU A 349 19.92 -1.45 10.17
CA LEU A 349 20.23 -2.84 9.82
C LEU A 349 21.68 -3.01 9.34
N ILE A 350 22.20 -2.07 8.54
CA ILE A 350 23.61 -2.07 8.11
C ILE A 350 24.56 -1.91 9.30
N ALA A 351 24.22 -1.09 10.29
CA ALA A 351 25.05 -0.88 11.47
C ALA A 351 25.12 -2.16 12.33
N GLU A 352 23.98 -2.84 12.50
CA GLU A 352 23.88 -4.10 13.21
C GLU A 352 24.69 -5.20 12.51
N ALA A 353 24.51 -5.38 11.19
CA ALA A 353 25.27 -6.33 10.38
C ALA A 353 26.79 -6.03 10.40
N LYS A 354 27.16 -4.75 10.33
CA LYS A 354 28.57 -4.35 10.46
C LYS A 354 29.14 -4.71 11.85
N LYS A 355 28.37 -4.49 12.92
CA LYS A 355 28.80 -4.82 14.28
C LYS A 355 28.95 -6.33 14.45
N ALA A 356 27.99 -7.11 13.94
CA ALA A 356 28.01 -8.57 14.00
C ALA A 356 29.16 -9.18 13.20
N SER A 357 29.47 -8.65 12.02
CA SER A 357 30.58 -9.14 11.17
C SER A 357 31.98 -8.83 11.71
N GLY A 358 32.12 -7.82 12.57
CA GLY A 358 33.43 -7.37 13.09
C GLY A 358 34.35 -6.72 12.04
N MET A 359 33.90 -6.56 10.80
CA MET A 359 34.73 -6.09 9.70
C MET A 359 35.04 -4.59 9.80
N THR A 360 36.28 -4.23 9.44
CA THR A 360 36.71 -2.86 9.19
C THR A 360 36.18 -2.36 7.86
N TRP A 361 36.11 -1.03 7.69
CA TRP A 361 35.69 -0.44 6.41
C TRP A 361 36.57 -0.86 5.23
N THR A 362 37.87 -1.03 5.47
CA THR A 362 38.83 -1.49 4.44
C THR A 362 38.53 -2.92 4.00
N GLU A 363 38.18 -3.81 4.93
CA GLU A 363 37.80 -5.19 4.62
C GLU A 363 36.47 -5.25 3.87
N ILE A 364 35.50 -4.40 4.24
CA ILE A 364 34.21 -4.29 3.55
C ILE A 364 34.41 -3.84 2.10
N ASP A 365 35.19 -2.78 1.85
CA ASP A 365 35.48 -2.32 0.49
C ASP A 365 36.19 -3.42 -0.33
N LYS A 366 37.14 -4.14 0.28
CA LYS A 366 37.86 -5.25 -0.35
C LYS A 366 36.93 -6.42 -0.70
N ALA A 367 36.00 -6.77 0.19
CA ALA A 367 35.08 -7.90 0.01
C ALA A 367 34.16 -7.72 -1.20
N VAL A 368 33.85 -6.48 -1.59
CA VAL A 368 32.97 -6.16 -2.74
C VAL A 368 33.73 -5.60 -3.94
N GLY A 369 35.07 -5.59 -3.89
CA GLY A 369 35.91 -5.18 -5.01
C GLY A 369 35.82 -3.69 -5.38
N VAL A 370 35.58 -2.80 -4.41
CA VAL A 370 35.49 -1.34 -4.65
C VAL A 370 36.68 -0.58 -4.06
N CYS A 371 36.87 0.67 -4.51
CA CYS A 371 37.93 1.53 -3.97
C CYS A 371 37.73 1.81 -2.48
N ARG A 372 38.84 1.94 -1.74
CA ARG A 372 38.83 2.28 -0.31
C ARG A 372 38.01 3.55 -0.02
N GLY A 373 37.14 3.48 0.98
CA GLY A 373 36.24 4.55 1.40
C GLY A 373 34.90 4.60 0.66
N THR A 374 34.67 3.74 -0.35
CA THR A 374 33.44 3.77 -1.15
C THR A 374 32.22 3.37 -0.31
N MET A 375 32.34 2.30 0.47
CA MET A 375 31.23 1.77 1.27
C MET A 375 30.93 2.68 2.47
N SER A 376 31.94 3.24 3.12
CA SER A 376 31.75 4.18 4.24
C SER A 376 31.30 5.58 3.81
N SER A 377 31.51 5.96 2.54
CA SER A 377 31.23 7.30 2.04
C SER A 377 29.76 7.72 2.26
N GLY A 378 29.60 8.86 2.94
CA GLY A 378 28.31 9.51 3.16
C GLY A 378 27.38 8.78 4.12
N LEU A 379 27.90 7.83 4.91
CA LEU A 379 27.15 7.16 5.98
C LEU A 379 27.36 7.89 7.30
N ASN A 380 26.28 8.08 8.06
CA ASN A 380 26.32 8.60 9.41
C ASN A 380 25.53 7.65 10.32
N PHE A 381 26.23 7.05 11.28
CA PHE A 381 25.68 6.11 12.27
C PHE A 381 25.47 6.75 13.64
N GLN A 382 25.91 8.00 13.83
CA GLN A 382 25.91 8.69 15.12
C GLN A 382 24.65 9.53 15.34
N ASN A 383 24.00 9.96 14.25
CA ASN A 383 22.75 10.72 14.25
C ASN A 383 21.67 9.98 13.47
N THR A 384 20.41 10.37 13.68
CA THR A 384 19.27 9.85 12.90
C THR A 384 19.60 9.89 11.40
N PRO A 385 19.61 8.75 10.71
CA PRO A 385 19.87 8.68 9.28
C PRO A 385 18.95 9.60 8.48
N THR A 386 19.50 10.48 7.65
CA THR A 386 18.69 11.41 6.81
C THR A 386 18.81 11.16 5.31
N ARG A 387 19.63 10.17 4.92
CA ARG A 387 20.00 9.91 3.53
C ARG A 387 19.58 8.51 3.10
N SER A 388 18.73 8.43 2.09
CA SER A 388 18.37 7.18 1.43
C SER A 388 19.57 6.57 0.73
N LEU A 389 19.65 5.24 0.67
CA LEU A 389 20.72 4.50 0.01
C LEU A 389 20.24 3.87 -1.31
N SER A 390 21.14 3.75 -2.29
CA SER A 390 20.83 2.97 -3.48
C SER A 390 20.79 1.48 -3.13
N ARG A 391 19.89 0.73 -3.78
CA ARG A 391 19.83 -0.73 -3.66
C ARG A 391 21.16 -1.40 -3.98
N TYR A 392 21.88 -0.91 -4.99
CA TYR A 392 23.23 -1.38 -5.32
C TYR A 392 24.19 -1.27 -4.13
N LYS A 393 24.19 -0.13 -3.43
CA LYS A 393 25.06 0.04 -2.26
C LYS A 393 24.66 -0.88 -1.11
N VAL A 394 23.36 -1.12 -0.90
CA VAL A 394 22.89 -2.06 0.13
C VAL A 394 23.16 -3.52 -0.25
N ASN A 395 23.07 -3.87 -1.54
CA ASN A 395 23.45 -5.20 -2.03
C ASN A 395 24.96 -5.46 -1.86
N ASN A 396 25.80 -4.43 -2.02
CA ASN A 396 27.22 -4.55 -1.69
C ASN A 396 27.42 -4.80 -0.18
N PHE A 397 26.69 -4.11 0.70
CA PHE A 397 26.72 -4.43 2.13
C PHE A 397 26.29 -5.87 2.43
N ALA A 398 25.17 -6.30 1.85
CA ALA A 398 24.70 -7.67 1.96
C ALA A 398 25.74 -8.68 1.50
N THR A 399 26.43 -8.41 0.39
CA THR A 399 27.51 -9.26 -0.13
C THR A 399 28.70 -9.29 0.82
N ALA A 400 29.13 -8.14 1.35
CA ALA A 400 30.27 -8.07 2.26
C ALA A 400 30.02 -8.83 3.58
N PHE A 401 28.80 -8.74 4.12
CA PHE A 401 28.43 -9.35 5.39
C PHE A 401 27.87 -10.76 5.27
N VAL A 402 27.61 -11.24 4.05
CA VAL A 402 26.88 -12.49 3.78
C VAL A 402 25.51 -12.47 4.49
N ASP A 403 24.83 -11.33 4.36
CA ASP A 403 23.57 -11.05 5.05
C ASP A 403 22.40 -11.20 4.06
N GLU A 404 21.65 -12.30 4.20
CA GLU A 404 20.54 -12.62 3.30
C GLU A 404 19.33 -11.68 3.50
N ASP A 405 19.13 -11.10 4.68
CA ASP A 405 18.04 -10.15 4.94
C ASP A 405 18.30 -8.81 4.23
N LEU A 406 19.51 -8.27 4.35
CA LEU A 406 19.93 -7.07 3.60
C LEU A 406 19.88 -7.31 2.08
N LYS A 407 20.22 -8.53 1.64
CA LYS A 407 20.13 -8.93 0.23
C LYS A 407 18.68 -8.98 -0.24
N ALA A 408 17.78 -9.54 0.56
CA ALA A 408 16.35 -9.56 0.25
C ALA A 408 15.78 -8.14 0.17
N ILE A 409 16.09 -7.25 1.12
CA ILE A 409 15.65 -5.85 1.11
C ILE A 409 16.22 -5.10 -0.11
N ALA A 410 17.49 -5.30 -0.43
CA ALA A 410 18.10 -4.67 -1.60
C ALA A 410 17.40 -5.07 -2.92
N ASN A 411 16.99 -6.34 -3.02
CA ASN A 411 16.33 -6.92 -4.18
C ASN A 411 14.80 -6.96 -4.08
N SER A 412 14.21 -6.26 -3.12
CA SER A 412 12.77 -6.32 -2.84
C SER A 412 11.91 -5.83 -4.00
N GLU A 413 10.72 -6.43 -4.12
CA GLU A 413 9.61 -5.91 -4.94
C GLU A 413 8.80 -4.82 -4.20
N VAL A 414 9.40 -4.15 -3.22
CA VAL A 414 8.79 -3.07 -2.43
C VAL A 414 9.53 -1.78 -2.71
N PHE A 415 8.86 -0.66 -2.97
CA PHE A 415 9.47 0.67 -2.94
C PHE A 415 8.89 1.47 -1.76
N TRP A 416 9.65 2.44 -1.26
CA TRP A 416 9.28 3.18 -0.05
C TRP A 416 8.84 4.58 -0.43
N ASP A 417 7.53 4.80 -0.38
CA ASP A 417 6.95 6.09 -0.73
C ASP A 417 6.72 6.95 0.50
N GLU A 418 6.88 8.26 0.30
CA GLU A 418 6.79 9.25 1.37
C GLU A 418 5.34 9.66 1.58
N ILE A 419 4.90 9.72 2.85
CA ILE A 419 3.59 10.22 3.22
C ILE A 419 3.57 11.74 3.08
N THR A 420 2.61 12.25 2.31
CA THR A 420 2.42 13.69 2.09
C THR A 420 1.23 14.26 2.86
N SER A 421 0.22 13.46 3.20
CA SER A 421 -0.84 13.83 4.12
C SER A 421 -1.40 12.63 4.88
N ILE A 422 -1.90 12.89 6.08
CA ILE A 422 -2.68 11.98 6.93
C ILE A 422 -3.87 12.79 7.43
N GLU A 423 -5.08 12.46 7.01
CA GLU A 423 -6.29 13.26 7.28
C GLU A 423 -7.36 12.40 7.94
N TYR A 424 -7.89 12.82 9.08
CA TYR A 424 -9.09 12.17 9.64
C TYR A 424 -10.28 12.52 8.76
N ILE A 425 -11.00 11.50 8.26
CA ILE A 425 -12.11 11.69 7.32
C ILE A 425 -13.47 11.31 7.91
N GLY A 426 -13.51 10.93 9.19
CA GLY A 426 -14.74 10.57 9.90
C GLY A 426 -14.87 9.08 10.14
N LYS A 427 -16.11 8.63 10.31
CA LYS A 427 -16.46 7.24 10.56
C LYS A 427 -16.96 6.57 9.29
N GLU A 428 -16.39 5.41 8.97
CA GLU A 428 -16.81 4.58 7.84
C GLU A 428 -16.90 3.11 8.25
N GLU A 429 -17.66 2.31 7.50
CA GLU A 429 -17.60 0.85 7.63
C GLU A 429 -16.24 0.35 7.18
N VAL A 430 -15.62 -0.52 7.98
CA VAL A 430 -14.30 -1.08 7.71
C VAL A 430 -14.35 -2.59 7.60
N PHE A 431 -13.48 -3.12 6.74
CA PHE A 431 -13.37 -4.53 6.43
C PHE A 431 -11.92 -4.95 6.48
N ASP A 432 -11.68 -6.24 6.74
CA ASP A 432 -10.35 -6.81 6.70
C ASP A 432 -10.36 -8.26 6.19
N LEU A 433 -9.19 -8.76 5.77
CA LEU A 433 -9.01 -10.09 5.24
C LEU A 433 -7.96 -10.86 6.04
N THR A 434 -8.20 -12.16 6.24
CA THR A 434 -7.14 -13.06 6.71
C THR A 434 -6.56 -13.81 5.52
N ILE A 435 -5.26 -13.64 5.33
CA ILE A 435 -4.43 -14.33 4.35
C ILE A 435 -3.52 -15.34 5.06
N SER A 436 -3.48 -16.58 4.56
CA SER A 436 -2.62 -17.62 5.12
C SER A 436 -1.14 -17.31 4.92
N GLU A 437 -0.32 -17.76 5.89
CA GLU A 437 1.15 -17.78 5.90
C GLU A 437 1.85 -16.41 5.95
N THR A 438 1.41 -15.46 5.12
CA THR A 438 2.07 -14.16 4.94
C THR A 438 1.47 -13.08 5.83
N HIS A 439 0.24 -13.27 6.28
CA HIS A 439 -0.47 -12.35 7.18
C HIS A 439 -0.58 -10.90 6.70
N ASN A 440 -0.54 -10.67 5.39
CA ASN A 440 -0.73 -9.35 4.78
C ASN A 440 -1.35 -9.47 3.39
N PHE A 441 -1.80 -8.35 2.84
CA PHE A 441 -2.29 -8.23 1.47
C PHE A 441 -2.04 -6.84 0.88
N ILE A 442 -2.31 -6.70 -0.42
CA ILE A 442 -2.22 -5.43 -1.13
C ILE A 442 -3.62 -4.81 -1.30
N ALA A 443 -3.81 -3.60 -0.78
CA ALA A 443 -5.04 -2.82 -0.90
C ALA A 443 -4.72 -1.42 -1.43
N ASN A 444 -5.38 -0.98 -2.52
CA ASN A 444 -5.08 0.29 -3.20
C ASN A 444 -3.57 0.53 -3.48
N ASP A 445 -2.85 -0.55 -3.79
CA ASP A 445 -1.39 -0.57 -3.97
C ASP A 445 -0.57 -0.24 -2.69
N PHE A 446 -1.15 -0.42 -1.50
CA PHE A 446 -0.45 -0.42 -0.20
C PHE A 446 -0.29 -1.83 0.32
N ILE A 447 0.83 -2.11 0.97
CA ILE A 447 1.05 -3.37 1.69
C ILE A 447 0.51 -3.21 3.10
N VAL A 448 -0.57 -3.93 3.40
CA VAL A 448 -1.32 -3.82 4.65
C VAL A 448 -1.32 -5.16 5.38
N HIS A 449 -1.11 -5.14 6.69
CA HIS A 449 -1.16 -6.35 7.50
C HIS A 449 -2.61 -6.80 7.68
N ASN A 450 -2.85 -8.11 7.82
CA ASN A 450 -4.15 -8.59 8.27
C ASN A 450 -4.48 -7.91 9.61
N CYS A 451 -5.71 -7.48 9.82
CA CYS A 451 -6.18 -7.31 11.19
C CYS A 451 -6.09 -8.68 11.84
N MET A 452 -5.26 -8.80 12.88
CA MET A 452 -5.38 -9.90 13.81
C MET A 452 -6.73 -9.64 14.49
N GLY A 453 -7.81 -10.20 13.95
CA GLY A 453 -9.13 -10.14 14.56
C GLY A 453 -8.92 -10.40 16.04
N LYS A 454 -9.17 -9.39 16.88
CA LYS A 454 -8.67 -9.36 18.25
C LYS A 454 -9.02 -10.69 18.92
N LYS A 455 -7.98 -11.53 19.05
CA LYS A 455 -7.91 -12.80 19.79
C LYS A 455 -9.00 -13.83 19.43
N LYS A 456 -8.77 -14.59 18.35
CA LYS A 456 -9.36 -15.93 18.23
C LYS A 456 -8.54 -16.94 19.04
N VAL A 457 -9.20 -17.63 19.98
CA VAL A 457 -8.61 -18.71 20.79
C VAL A 457 -7.87 -19.73 19.92
N SER A 458 -8.42 -20.07 18.74
CA SER A 458 -7.82 -21.01 17.80
C SER A 458 -6.50 -20.53 17.16
N GLU A 459 -6.31 -19.23 16.99
CA GLU A 459 -5.06 -18.65 16.47
C GLU A 459 -4.02 -18.52 17.60
N MET A 460 -4.46 -18.16 18.81
CA MET A 460 -3.60 -18.17 19.99
C MET A 460 -3.08 -19.58 20.31
N GLU A 461 -3.91 -20.61 20.12
CA GLU A 461 -3.49 -22.01 20.30
C GLU A 461 -2.41 -22.42 19.29
N LYS A 462 -2.41 -21.90 18.06
CA LYS A 462 -1.33 -22.13 17.08
C LYS A 462 -0.01 -21.47 17.50
N HIS A 463 -0.08 -20.35 18.22
CA HIS A 463 1.09 -19.66 18.76
C HIS A 463 1.61 -20.28 20.06
N ARG A 464 0.90 -21.26 20.64
CA ARG A 464 1.31 -21.96 21.86
C ARG A 464 2.66 -22.63 21.68
N GLU A 465 2.84 -23.41 20.61
CA GLU A 465 4.10 -24.12 20.36
C GLU A 465 5.26 -23.14 20.17
N ILE A 466 5.07 -22.07 19.40
CA ILE A 466 6.09 -21.04 19.16
C ILE A 466 6.52 -20.36 20.47
N PHE A 467 5.56 -20.05 21.34
CA PHE A 467 5.82 -19.42 22.63
C PHE A 467 6.56 -20.38 23.58
N ILE A 468 6.10 -21.62 23.70
CA ILE A 468 6.71 -22.64 24.56
C ILE A 468 8.13 -22.96 24.08
N ASP A 469 8.32 -23.16 22.78
CA ASP A 469 9.63 -23.45 22.20
C ASP A 469 10.60 -22.27 22.37
N GLY A 470 10.14 -21.05 22.11
CA GLY A 470 10.93 -19.84 22.30
C GLY A 470 11.33 -19.60 23.76
N ALA A 471 10.43 -19.89 24.71
CA ALA A 471 10.70 -19.79 26.14
C ALA A 471 11.67 -20.88 26.62
N THR A 472 11.51 -22.10 26.12
CA THR A 472 12.37 -23.24 26.44
C THR A 472 13.79 -23.04 25.93
N GLN A 473 13.95 -22.53 24.70
CA GLN A 473 15.26 -22.14 24.14
C GLN A 473 15.96 -21.06 24.96
N ARG A 474 15.21 -20.24 25.72
CA ARG A 474 15.73 -19.19 26.61
C ARG A 474 15.86 -19.64 28.07
N GLY A 475 15.71 -20.93 28.34
CA GLY A 475 15.95 -21.54 29.65
C GLY A 475 14.74 -21.56 30.60
N VAL A 476 13.53 -21.25 30.12
CA VAL A 476 12.29 -21.40 30.91
C VAL A 476 11.82 -22.85 30.82
N HIS A 477 11.55 -23.51 31.94
CA HIS A 477 11.06 -24.89 31.94
C HIS A 477 9.70 -24.98 31.22
N SER A 478 9.52 -25.97 30.34
CA SER A 478 8.34 -26.10 29.46
C SER A 478 7.01 -26.05 30.24
N ALA A 479 6.93 -26.72 31.40
CA ALA A 479 5.76 -26.66 32.28
C ALA A 479 5.41 -25.24 32.77
N VAL A 480 6.43 -24.41 33.04
CA VAL A 480 6.26 -23.01 33.46
C VAL A 480 5.86 -22.14 32.28
N ALA A 481 6.46 -22.36 31.10
CA ALA A 481 6.07 -21.65 29.88
C ALA A 481 4.62 -21.94 29.48
N GLN A 482 4.17 -23.18 29.67
CA GLN A 482 2.80 -23.60 29.40
C GLN A 482 1.80 -22.95 30.36
N ASP A 483 2.09 -22.94 31.66
CA ASP A 483 1.26 -22.25 32.67
C ASP A 483 1.18 -20.73 32.41
N LEU A 484 2.32 -20.09 32.08
CA LEU A 484 2.36 -18.66 31.71
C LEU A 484 1.52 -18.35 30.47
N PHE A 485 1.53 -19.22 29.47
CA PHE A 485 0.72 -19.03 28.26
C PHE A 485 -0.78 -19.18 28.55
N GLU A 486 -1.16 -20.15 29.38
CA GLU A 486 -2.54 -20.36 29.81
C GLU A 486 -3.08 -19.22 30.67
N GLN A 487 -2.24 -18.65 31.53
CA GLN A 487 -2.55 -17.43 32.25
C GLN A 487 -2.76 -16.27 31.28
N MET A 488 -1.87 -16.08 30.30
CA MET A 488 -1.98 -15.02 29.29
C MET A 488 -3.26 -15.09 28.46
N ILE A 489 -3.77 -16.30 28.16
CA ILE A 489 -5.08 -16.52 27.51
C ILE A 489 -6.22 -16.12 28.46
N LYS A 490 -6.21 -16.55 29.72
CA LYS A 490 -7.27 -16.21 30.69
C LYS A 490 -7.33 -14.71 30.99
N PHE A 491 -6.20 -13.99 30.95
CA PHE A 491 -6.15 -12.53 31.12
C PHE A 491 -6.67 -11.75 29.91
N ALA A 492 -6.94 -12.42 28.79
CA ALA A 492 -7.24 -11.78 27.52
C ALA A 492 -8.71 -11.41 27.30
N GLU A 493 -9.63 -12.03 28.05
CA GLU A 493 -11.05 -12.12 27.67
C GLU A 493 -12.03 -11.43 28.65
N TYR A 494 -11.67 -11.30 29.94
CA TYR A 494 -12.65 -10.98 30.98
C TYR A 494 -12.53 -9.54 31.50
N CYS A 495 -13.62 -8.76 31.46
CA CYS A 495 -13.64 -7.35 31.89
C CYS A 495 -14.80 -7.02 32.83
N LEU A 496 -14.61 -5.97 33.66
CA LEU A 496 -15.65 -5.33 34.47
C LEU A 496 -16.00 -3.96 33.88
N ALA A 497 -17.23 -3.48 34.12
CA ALA A 497 -17.64 -2.13 33.71
C ALA A 497 -16.86 -1.04 34.45
N TYR A 498 -16.74 0.15 33.85
CA TYR A 498 -15.97 1.28 34.39
C TYR A 498 -16.35 1.62 35.85
N GLU A 499 -17.65 1.69 36.12
CA GLU A 499 -18.23 2.05 37.41
C GLU A 499 -18.15 0.93 38.46
N THR A 500 -17.65 -0.27 38.11
CA THR A 500 -17.55 -1.37 39.06
C THR A 500 -16.55 -1.00 40.16
N GLU A 501 -17.05 -0.87 41.38
CA GLU A 501 -16.24 -0.49 42.54
C GLU A 501 -15.33 -1.63 42.98
N ILE A 502 -14.04 -1.32 43.14
CA ILE A 502 -13.03 -2.21 43.69
C ILE A 502 -12.68 -1.74 45.09
N MET A 503 -12.77 -2.66 46.06
CA MET A 503 -12.39 -2.36 47.43
C MET A 503 -10.88 -2.31 47.56
N THR A 504 -10.35 -1.13 47.89
CA THR A 504 -8.92 -0.89 48.13
C THR A 504 -8.66 -0.73 49.63
N VAL A 505 -7.45 -1.08 50.06
CA VAL A 505 -7.01 -0.93 51.47
C VAL A 505 -6.83 0.54 51.83
N GLU A 506 -6.25 1.32 50.92
CA GLU A 506 -5.82 2.70 51.19
C GLU A 506 -6.94 3.72 51.00
N TYR A 507 -7.87 3.47 50.08
CA TYR A 507 -8.80 4.50 49.59
C TYR A 507 -10.28 4.08 49.65
N GLY A 508 -10.59 2.90 50.18
CA GLY A 508 -11.95 2.34 50.16
C GLY A 508 -12.38 1.91 48.76
N ALA A 509 -13.69 1.92 48.50
CA ALA A 509 -14.26 1.57 47.20
C ALA A 509 -13.95 2.65 46.15
N ILE A 510 -13.26 2.26 45.06
CA ILE A 510 -13.00 3.14 43.90
C ILE A 510 -13.48 2.43 42.62
N PRO A 511 -14.16 3.11 41.69
CA PRO A 511 -14.45 2.57 40.36
C PRO A 511 -13.19 2.06 39.66
N ILE A 512 -13.23 0.82 39.14
CA ILE A 512 -12.10 0.19 38.46
C ILE A 512 -11.60 1.02 37.28
N GLY A 513 -12.52 1.70 36.59
CA GLY A 513 -12.20 2.60 35.49
C GLY A 513 -11.23 3.72 35.90
N LYS A 514 -11.50 4.36 37.04
CA LYS A 514 -10.64 5.40 37.60
C LYS A 514 -9.29 4.86 38.05
N ILE A 515 -9.27 3.70 38.71
CA ILE A 515 -8.03 3.02 39.10
C ILE A 515 -7.13 2.79 37.87
N VAL A 516 -7.72 2.34 36.76
CA VAL A 516 -7.02 2.03 35.51
C VAL A 516 -6.59 3.28 34.74
N GLU A 517 -7.43 4.30 34.63
CA GLU A 517 -7.13 5.54 33.91
C GLU A 517 -6.03 6.34 34.60
N ASP A 518 -6.14 6.52 35.91
CA ASP A 518 -5.19 7.31 36.70
C ASP A 518 -3.97 6.47 37.15
N LYS A 519 -3.96 5.17 36.85
CA LYS A 519 -2.95 4.19 37.30
C LYS A 519 -2.70 4.28 38.80
N ILE A 520 -3.79 4.27 39.58
CA ILE A 520 -3.72 4.40 41.03
C ILE A 520 -3.01 3.17 41.61
N GLU A 521 -1.87 3.41 42.26
CA GLU A 521 -1.17 2.40 43.06
C GLU A 521 -1.95 2.17 44.36
N CYS A 522 -2.58 1.01 44.47
CA CYS A 522 -3.34 0.59 45.65
C CYS A 522 -3.27 -0.93 45.85
N THR A 523 -3.62 -1.35 47.06
CA THR A 523 -3.75 -2.74 47.47
C THR A 523 -5.23 -3.12 47.46
N VAL A 524 -5.56 -4.27 46.88
CA VAL A 524 -6.95 -4.77 46.80
C VAL A 524 -7.14 -5.99 47.68
N TYR A 525 -8.36 -6.20 48.17
CA TYR A 525 -8.74 -7.42 48.87
C TYR A 525 -8.98 -8.55 47.86
N THR A 526 -8.56 -9.76 48.20
CA THR A 526 -8.70 -10.98 47.38
C THR A 526 -9.01 -12.15 48.30
N VAL A 527 -9.70 -13.16 47.78
CA VAL A 527 -10.06 -14.36 48.52
C VAL A 527 -9.41 -15.60 47.90
N ASP A 528 -8.84 -16.47 48.72
CA ASP A 528 -8.31 -17.76 48.26
C ASP A 528 -9.43 -18.80 48.07
N LYS A 529 -9.10 -19.95 47.50
CA LYS A 529 -10.05 -21.06 47.28
C LYS A 529 -10.70 -21.62 48.56
N ASN A 530 -10.15 -21.33 49.74
CA ASN A 530 -10.67 -21.78 51.02
C ASN A 530 -11.51 -20.69 51.71
N GLY A 531 -11.68 -19.52 51.08
CA GLY A 531 -12.42 -18.39 51.63
C GLY A 531 -11.60 -17.43 52.50
N TYR A 532 -10.27 -17.57 52.57
CA TYR A 532 -9.41 -16.65 53.32
C TYR A 532 -9.19 -15.35 52.54
N ILE A 533 -9.59 -14.24 53.13
CA ILE A 533 -9.35 -12.91 52.57
C ILE A 533 -7.91 -12.47 52.89
N TYR A 534 -7.18 -12.05 51.87
CA TYR A 534 -5.86 -11.45 51.96
C TYR A 534 -5.78 -10.21 51.05
N THR A 535 -4.71 -9.43 51.17
CA THR A 535 -4.52 -8.20 50.39
C THR A 535 -3.34 -8.35 49.45
N GLN A 536 -3.43 -7.77 48.26
CA GLN A 536 -2.34 -7.76 47.27
C GLN A 536 -2.28 -6.44 46.49
N PRO A 537 -1.08 -5.92 46.16
CA PRO A 537 -0.94 -4.72 45.34
C PRO A 537 -1.40 -5.00 43.90
N ILE A 538 -1.96 -3.99 43.23
CA ILE A 538 -2.25 -4.07 41.79
C ILE A 538 -0.94 -4.25 41.03
N ALA A 539 -0.83 -5.35 40.29
CA ALA A 539 0.35 -5.63 39.47
C ALA A 539 0.35 -4.84 38.15
N GLN A 540 -0.81 -4.68 37.50
CA GLN A 540 -0.96 -4.07 36.18
C GLN A 540 -2.35 -3.44 35.99
N TRP A 541 -2.42 -2.39 35.15
CA TRP A 541 -3.67 -1.73 34.75
C TRP A 541 -3.95 -1.98 33.27
N HIS A 542 -5.18 -2.36 32.93
CA HIS A 542 -5.56 -2.70 31.57
C HIS A 542 -6.85 -1.99 31.15
N ASN A 543 -6.75 -1.06 30.20
CA ASN A 543 -7.92 -0.55 29.49
C ASN A 543 -8.24 -1.47 28.30
N ARG A 544 -9.44 -2.08 28.31
CA ARG A 544 -9.89 -3.06 27.32
C ARG A 544 -10.84 -2.48 26.26
N GLY A 545 -11.06 -1.17 26.31
CA GLY A 545 -11.94 -0.44 25.41
C GLY A 545 -13.41 -0.75 25.64
N MET A 546 -14.25 -0.32 24.69
CA MET A 546 -15.68 -0.63 24.72
C MET A 546 -15.90 -2.10 24.40
N GLN A 547 -16.63 -2.79 25.28
CA GLN A 547 -17.07 -4.17 25.13
C GLN A 547 -18.55 -4.27 25.45
N GLU A 548 -19.21 -5.28 24.90
CA GLU A 548 -20.57 -5.63 25.31
C GLU A 548 -20.53 -6.19 26.73
N VAL A 549 -21.34 -5.61 27.62
CA VAL A 549 -21.45 -6.00 29.02
C VAL A 549 -22.90 -6.30 29.33
N TYR A 550 -23.10 -7.28 30.20
CA TYR A 550 -24.41 -7.73 30.64
C TYR A 550 -24.61 -7.30 32.08
N GLU A 551 -25.86 -7.01 32.42
CA GLU A 551 -26.28 -6.63 33.77
C GLU A 551 -26.88 -7.85 34.45
N TYR A 552 -26.25 -8.27 35.53
CA TYR A 552 -26.61 -9.43 36.34
C TYR A 552 -27.18 -8.93 37.67
N SER A 553 -28.46 -9.18 37.90
CA SER A 553 -29.15 -8.78 39.13
C SER A 553 -29.17 -9.93 40.13
N LEU A 554 -28.75 -9.69 41.37
CA LEU A 554 -28.78 -10.63 42.47
C LEU A 554 -30.08 -10.50 43.29
N GLU A 555 -30.43 -11.54 44.05
CA GLU A 555 -31.65 -11.56 44.86
C GLU A 555 -31.70 -10.45 45.92
N ASP A 556 -30.53 -10.01 46.40
CA ASP A 556 -30.40 -8.92 47.38
C ASP A 556 -30.55 -7.51 46.76
N GLY A 557 -30.78 -7.44 45.44
CA GLY A 557 -30.89 -6.20 44.67
C GLY A 557 -29.55 -5.63 44.19
N THR A 558 -28.43 -6.27 44.50
CA THR A 558 -27.11 -5.90 43.98
C THR A 558 -27.03 -6.17 42.48
N VAL A 559 -26.36 -5.29 41.75
CA VAL A 559 -26.20 -5.38 40.30
C VAL A 559 -24.72 -5.50 39.96
N ILE A 560 -24.38 -6.51 39.16
CA ILE A 560 -23.04 -6.75 38.62
C ILE A 560 -23.07 -6.49 37.12
N ARG A 561 -22.14 -5.67 36.61
CA ARG A 561 -21.97 -5.43 35.16
C ARG A 561 -20.62 -5.95 34.69
N ALA A 562 -20.64 -7.00 33.85
CA ALA A 562 -19.44 -7.68 33.37
C ALA A 562 -19.64 -8.27 31.98
N THR A 563 -18.55 -8.66 31.31
CA THR A 563 -18.62 -9.54 30.14
C THR A 563 -19.10 -10.94 30.56
N PRO A 564 -19.86 -11.69 29.74
CA PRO A 564 -20.41 -13.01 30.10
C PRO A 564 -19.38 -13.98 30.64
N GLU A 565 -18.17 -13.90 30.08
CA GLU A 565 -17.10 -14.84 30.38
C GLU A 565 -16.32 -14.49 31.65
N HIS A 566 -16.62 -13.34 32.28
CA HIS A 566 -15.91 -12.88 33.46
C HIS A 566 -16.17 -13.82 34.62
N LYS A 567 -15.09 -14.31 35.25
CA LYS A 567 -15.20 -15.35 36.26
C LYS A 567 -15.48 -14.78 37.63
N PHE A 568 -16.50 -15.31 38.29
CA PHE A 568 -16.83 -15.02 39.68
C PHE A 568 -16.69 -16.30 40.51
N MET A 569 -16.46 -16.12 41.80
CA MET A 569 -16.36 -17.26 42.72
C MET A 569 -17.76 -17.69 43.14
N THR A 570 -18.07 -18.98 42.97
CA THR A 570 -19.27 -19.62 43.50
C THR A 570 -19.10 -19.96 44.98
N GLU A 571 -20.21 -20.24 45.69
CA GLU A 571 -20.17 -20.52 47.14
C GLU A 571 -19.25 -21.71 47.51
N ASP A 572 -19.15 -22.70 46.62
CA ASP A 572 -18.28 -23.88 46.74
C ASP A 572 -16.80 -23.61 46.36
N GLY A 573 -16.44 -22.36 46.06
CA GLY A 573 -15.07 -21.92 45.84
C GLY A 573 -14.54 -22.09 44.41
N GLN A 574 -15.41 -22.40 43.43
CA GLN A 574 -15.02 -22.49 42.02
C GLN A 574 -15.07 -21.12 41.33
N MET A 575 -14.15 -20.88 40.40
CA MET A 575 -14.17 -19.68 39.54
C MET A 575 -14.81 -20.02 38.18
N LEU A 576 -16.07 -19.64 37.98
CA LEU A 576 -16.84 -19.92 36.76
C LEU A 576 -17.25 -18.60 36.07
N PRO A 577 -17.41 -18.58 34.73
CA PRO A 577 -18.02 -17.47 34.00
C PRO A 577 -19.36 -17.05 34.63
N ILE A 578 -19.60 -15.74 34.74
CA ILE A 578 -20.83 -15.23 35.35
C ILE A 578 -22.08 -15.68 34.58
N ASP A 579 -22.00 -15.78 33.25
CA ASP A 579 -23.11 -16.30 32.45
C ASP A 579 -23.41 -17.76 32.80
N GLU A 580 -22.38 -18.60 32.91
CA GLU A 580 -22.53 -20.00 33.31
C GLU A 580 -23.13 -20.13 34.73
N ILE A 581 -22.73 -19.26 35.65
CA ILE A 581 -23.28 -19.22 37.02
C ILE A 581 -24.78 -18.93 37.00
N PHE A 582 -25.21 -17.96 36.19
CA PHE A 582 -26.62 -17.59 36.06
C PHE A 582 -27.44 -18.64 35.28
N GLU A 583 -26.90 -19.18 34.19
CA GLU A 583 -27.54 -20.27 33.43
C GLU A 583 -27.77 -21.51 34.28
N ARG A 584 -26.84 -21.81 35.19
CA ARG A 584 -26.89 -22.98 36.07
C ARG A 584 -27.57 -22.71 37.41
N ASN A 585 -28.02 -21.48 37.69
CA ASN A 585 -28.53 -21.04 38.99
C ASN A 585 -27.60 -21.43 40.16
N LEU A 586 -26.31 -21.07 40.06
CA LEU A 586 -25.34 -21.27 41.13
C LEU A 586 -25.22 -20.03 42.01
N ASP A 587 -25.00 -20.23 43.31
CA ASP A 587 -24.82 -19.14 44.26
C ASP A 587 -23.43 -18.52 44.17
N LEU A 588 -23.38 -17.19 44.14
CA LEU A 588 -22.14 -16.42 44.21
C LEU A 588 -21.60 -16.36 45.64
N LYS A 589 -20.27 -16.43 45.78
CA LYS A 589 -19.62 -16.20 47.07
C LYS A 589 -19.68 -14.72 47.43
N CYS A 590 -20.64 -14.36 48.26
CA CYS A 590 -20.70 -13.04 48.89
C CYS A 590 -19.86 -13.03 50.18
N LEU A 591 -18.92 -12.09 50.29
CA LEU A 591 -18.22 -11.83 51.55
C LEU A 591 -19.12 -10.92 52.40
N GLY A 592 -19.66 -11.47 53.49
CA GLY A 592 -20.55 -10.74 54.39
C GLY A 592 -19.95 -9.42 54.90
N ASN A 593 -20.82 -8.45 55.16
CA ASN A 593 -20.56 -7.05 55.53
C ASN A 593 -19.14 -6.76 56.06
N ILE A 594 -18.27 -6.26 55.18
CA ILE A 594 -16.85 -5.93 55.46
C ILE A 594 -16.72 -4.89 56.61
N ALA A 595 -17.79 -4.14 56.91
CA ALA A 595 -17.84 -3.17 58.00
C ALA A 595 -17.72 -3.76 59.43
N GLN A 596 -17.87 -5.08 59.62
CA GLN A 596 -17.69 -5.75 60.92
C GLN A 596 -16.28 -6.31 61.15
N TRP A 597 -15.38 -6.17 60.19
CA TRP A 597 -14.06 -6.81 60.22
C TRP A 597 -13.04 -5.81 60.78
N ASN A 598 -12.62 -6.02 62.04
CA ASN A 598 -11.51 -5.29 62.64
C ASN A 598 -10.20 -5.64 61.91
N PHE A 599 -9.82 -4.82 60.94
CA PHE A 599 -8.54 -4.95 60.26
C PHE A 599 -7.41 -4.50 61.21
N PRO A 600 -6.37 -5.33 61.44
CA PRO A 600 -5.21 -4.89 62.21
C PRO A 600 -4.50 -3.78 61.44
N ILE A 601 -4.40 -2.60 62.06
CA ILE A 601 -3.48 -1.55 61.63
C ILE A 601 -2.07 -2.11 61.87
N VAL A 602 -1.39 -2.55 60.81
CA VAL A 602 0.05 -2.82 60.86
C VAL A 602 0.75 -1.51 60.54
N SER A 603 1.45 -0.99 61.54
CA SER A 603 2.29 0.22 61.54
C SER A 603 3.46 0.15 60.56
#